data_AF-A0A7C4FC56-F1
#
_entry.id   AF-A0A7C4FC56-F1
#
_cell.length_a   1.000
_cell.length_b   1.000
_cell.length_c   1.000
_cell.angle_alpha   90.00
_cell.angle_beta   90.00
_cell.angle_gamma   90.00
#
_symmetry.space_group_name_H-M   'P 1'
#
loop_
_entity.id
_entity.type
_entity.pdbx_description
1 polymer ?
#
loop_
_entity_poly.entity_id
_entity_poly.type
_entity_poly.pdbx_seq_one_letter_code
_entity_poly.pdbx_strand_id
1 'polypeptide(L)' 'MAARRDLSSAGGYAVLVNLDRCVGCKACQVACKDWNARRAIETYFSPTFTYPQDLASESWKVVFFYE' A
#
# COMPACT_ATOMS: atom_id res chain seq x y z
N MET A 1 -16.24 -8.09 25.82
CA MET A 1 -14.86 -8.61 25.80
C MET A 1 -14.74 -9.66 24.71
N ALA A 2 -14.29 -9.27 23.51
CA ALA A 2 -13.99 -10.25 22.46
C ALA A 2 -12.68 -10.96 22.80
N ALA A 3 -12.73 -12.28 22.93
CA ALA A 3 -11.57 -13.11 23.19
C ALA A 3 -10.51 -12.88 22.09
N ARG A 4 -9.30 -12.52 22.51
CA ARG A 4 -8.13 -12.46 21.61
C ARG A 4 -7.89 -13.89 21.12
N ARG A 5 -8.23 -14.15 19.86
CA ARG A 5 -7.87 -15.40 19.19
C ARG A 5 -6.35 -15.41 19.08
N ASP A 6 -5.69 -16.33 19.80
CA ASP A 6 -4.29 -16.64 19.59
C ASP A 6 -4.11 -17.13 18.15
N LEU A 7 -3.52 -16.28 17.31
CA LEU A 7 -3.16 -16.56 15.91
C LEU A 7 -1.97 -17.54 15.80
N SER A 8 -1.52 -18.12 16.91
CA SER A 8 -0.30 -18.93 16.98
C SER A 8 -0.43 -20.35 16.40
N SER A 9 -1.65 -20.86 16.18
CA SER A 9 -1.87 -22.26 15.80
C SER A 9 -2.59 -22.49 14.47
N ALA A 10 -2.90 -21.46 13.70
CA ALA A 10 -3.35 -21.58 12.32
C ALA A 10 -2.30 -20.92 11.43
N GLY A 11 -1.68 -21.67 10.52
CA GLY A 11 -0.63 -21.18 9.62
C GLY A 11 -1.14 -20.09 8.66
N GLY A 12 -1.28 -18.86 9.15
CA GLY A 12 -1.70 -17.69 8.40
C GLY A 12 -0.51 -16.91 7.84
N TYR A 13 -0.75 -16.19 6.76
CA TYR A 13 0.23 -15.25 6.19
C TYR A 13 0.01 -13.85 6.76
N ALA A 14 1.12 -13.15 7.03
CA ALA A 14 1.11 -11.75 7.45
C ALA A 14 2.13 -10.95 6.65
N VAL A 15 1.84 -9.67 6.46
CA VAL A 15 2.77 -8.70 5.86
C VAL A 15 3.11 -7.65 6.91
N LEU A 16 4.39 -7.53 7.24
CA LEU A 16 4.89 -6.46 8.12
C LEU A 16 5.35 -5.27 7.27
N VAL A 17 4.80 -4.09 7.53
CA VAL A 17 5.22 -2.83 6.91
C VAL A 17 5.82 -1.94 7.98
N ASN A 18 7.15 -1.83 8.02
CA ASN A 18 7.85 -0.94 8.94
C ASN A 18 7.98 0.46 8.31
N LEU A 19 7.25 1.44 8.85
CA LEU A 19 7.23 2.81 8.35
C LEU A 19 8.52 3.59 8.67
N ASP A 20 9.25 3.25 9.74
CA ASP A 20 10.51 3.91 10.11
C ASP A 20 11.63 3.70 9.08
N ARG A 21 11.51 2.65 8.25
CA ARG A 21 12.44 2.34 7.16
C ARG A 21 11.87 2.68 5.78
N CYS A 22 10.64 3.18 5.71
CA CYS A 22 10.01 3.54 4.46
C CYS A 22 10.62 4.85 3.93
N VAL A 23 11.21 4.81 2.74
CA VAL A 23 11.82 6.00 2.09
C VAL A 23 10.91 6.63 1.03
N GLY A 24 9.65 6.19 0.94
CA GLY A 24 8.69 6.76 -0.01
C GLY A 24 8.96 6.48 -1.49
N CYS A 25 9.80 5.49 -1.83
CA CYS A 25 10.22 5.22 -3.23
C CYS A 25 9.11 4.72 -4.17
N LYS A 26 7.95 4.31 -3.61
CA LYS A 26 6.78 3.80 -4.35
C LYS A 26 7.00 2.51 -5.15
N ALA A 27 8.12 1.80 -4.97
CA ALA A 27 8.37 0.52 -5.63
C ALA A 27 7.25 -0.50 -5.37
N CYS A 28 6.67 -0.52 -4.15
CA CYS A 28 5.54 -1.37 -3.83
C CYS A 28 4.27 -1.06 -4.64
N GLN A 29 4.07 0.20 -5.06
CA GLN A 29 2.95 0.56 -5.95
C GLN A 29 3.19 -0.02 -7.35
N VAL A 30 4.39 0.17 -7.90
CA VAL A 30 4.76 -0.34 -9.22
C VAL A 30 4.67 -1.87 -9.27
N ALA A 31 5.25 -2.56 -8.28
CA ALA A 31 5.21 -4.01 -8.19
C ALA A 31 3.77 -4.54 -8.09
N CYS A 32 2.90 -3.88 -7.31
CA CYS A 32 1.50 -4.25 -7.23
C CYS A 32 0.78 -4.12 -8.58
N LYS A 33 1.09 -3.08 -9.35
CA LYS A 33 0.49 -2.89 -10.68
C LYS A 33 0.98 -3.92 -11.68
N ASP A 34 2.30 -4.14 -11.71
CA ASP A 34 2.95 -5.07 -12.63
C ASP A 34 2.41 -6.50 -12.43
N TRP A 35 2.43 -6.99 -11.18
CA TRP A 35 1.93 -8.33 -10.86
C TRP A 35 0.44 -8.52 -11.17
N ASN A 36 -0.38 -7.50 -10.93
CA ASN A 36 -1.84 -7.59 -11.08
C ASN A 36 -2.34 -7.02 -12.42
N ALA A 37 -1.45 -6.76 -13.38
CA ALA A 37 -1.75 -6.17 -14.68
C ALA A 37 -2.64 -4.91 -14.61
N ARG A 38 -2.38 -4.02 -13.64
CA ARG A 38 -3.11 -2.75 -13.48
C ARG A 38 -2.45 -1.65 -14.27
N ARG A 39 -3.27 -0.76 -14.84
CA ARG A 39 -2.77 0.34 -15.67
C ARG A 39 -2.37 1.56 -14.84
N ALA A 40 -1.58 2.43 -15.45
CA ALA A 40 -1.44 3.79 -14.95
C ALA A 40 -2.79 4.49 -15.04
N ILE A 41 -3.14 5.27 -14.01
CA ILE A 41 -4.26 6.21 -14.06
C ILE A 41 -3.69 7.59 -14.25
N GLU A 42 -4.41 8.45 -14.96
CA GLU A 42 -4.02 9.84 -15.08
C GLU A 42 -4.05 10.51 -13.71
N THR A 43 -3.00 11.28 -13.43
CA THR A 43 -2.82 12.00 -12.17
C THR A 43 -2.29 13.39 -12.47
N TYR A 44 -2.58 14.33 -11.59
CA TYR A 44 -1.99 15.67 -11.60
C TYR A 44 -0.91 15.78 -10.52
N PHE A 45 0.03 16.70 -10.72
CA PHE A 45 1.01 17.04 -9.68
C PHE A 45 0.29 17.66 -8.48
N SER A 46 0.51 17.07 -7.30
CA SER A 46 -0.10 17.51 -6.03
C SER A 46 1.01 17.89 -5.06
N PRO A 47 0.79 18.94 -4.23
CA PRO A 47 1.76 19.38 -3.23
C PRO A 47 2.00 18.32 -2.14
N THR A 48 1.13 17.32 -1.99
CA THR A 48 1.26 16.28 -0.97
C THR A 48 2.23 15.16 -1.38
N PHE A 49 2.78 15.18 -2.60
CA PHE A 49 3.60 14.11 -3.20
C PHE A 49 2.93 12.73 -3.26
N THR A 50 1.70 12.58 -2.78
CA THR A 50 0.89 11.38 -2.89
C THR A 50 0.39 11.29 -4.33
N TYR A 51 0.65 10.17 -5.01
CA TYR A 51 0.14 9.93 -6.36
C TYR A 51 0.01 8.43 -6.63
N PRO A 52 -1.14 7.97 -7.13
CA PRO A 52 -2.44 8.68 -7.22
C PRO A 52 -2.92 9.24 -5.87
N GLN A 53 -3.84 10.22 -5.87
CA GLN A 53 -4.29 10.88 -4.62
C GLN A 53 -5.06 9.96 -3.68
N ASP A 54 -5.64 8.88 -4.21
CA ASP A 54 -6.40 7.89 -3.44
C ASP A 54 -6.29 6.51 -4.11
N LEU A 55 -6.81 5.49 -3.42
CA LEU A 55 -7.05 4.17 -3.97
C LEU A 55 -8.02 4.24 -5.16
N ALA A 56 -7.78 3.40 -6.15
CA ALA A 56 -8.64 3.28 -7.32
C ALA A 56 -8.70 1.83 -7.80
N SER A 57 -9.64 1.52 -8.71
CA SER A 57 -9.77 0.19 -9.32
C SER A 57 -8.49 -0.30 -10.01
N GLU A 58 -7.66 0.63 -10.49
CA GLU A 58 -6.36 0.38 -11.14
C GLU A 58 -5.17 0.71 -10.22
N SER A 59 -5.40 1.04 -8.94
CA SER A 59 -4.34 1.43 -7.98
C SER A 59 -4.69 0.95 -6.58
N TRP A 60 -4.43 -0.34 -6.32
CA TRP A 60 -4.76 -1.01 -5.05
C TRP A 60 -3.80 -0.71 -3.91
N LYS A 61 -2.59 -0.23 -4.24
CA LYS A 61 -1.58 0.21 -3.29
C LYS A 61 -1.17 1.62 -3.62
N VAL A 62 -1.26 2.50 -2.63
CA VAL A 62 -0.81 3.89 -2.67
C VAL A 62 0.03 4.18 -1.43
N VAL A 63 1.11 4.92 -1.60
CA VAL A 63 1.91 5.49 -0.51
C VAL A 63 1.40 6.90 -0.26
N PHE A 64 0.83 7.10 0.93
CA PHE A 64 0.37 8.39 1.42
C PHE A 64 1.49 9.07 2.21
N PHE A 65 1.67 10.36 1.99
CA PHE A 65 2.56 11.21 2.76
C PHE A 65 1.74 12.10 3.68
N TYR A 66 2.22 12.24 4.92
CA TYR A 66 1.64 13.10 5.94
C TYR A 66 2.78 13.95 6.50
N GLU A 67 2.65 15.26 6.38
CA GLU A 67 3.61 16.27 6.85
C GLU A 67 2.99 17.08 7.99
#